data_AF-A0A0M8MLK3-F1
#
_entry.id   AF-A0A0M8MLK3-F1
#
_cell.length_a   1.000
_cell.length_b   1.000
_cell.length_c   1.000
_cell.angle_alpha   90.00
_cell.angle_beta   90.00
_cell.angle_gamma   90.00
#
_symmetry.space_group_name_H-M   'P 1'
#
loop_
_entity.id
_entity.type
_entity.pdbx_description
1 polymer ?
#
loop_
_entity_poly.entity_id
_entity_poly.type
_entity_poly.pdbx_seq_one_letter_code
_entity_poly.pdbx_strand_id
1 'polypeptide(L)'
;MSAVPTRVVLDYLLHHGYLATAAALADDTQGTIDVPRMDATASDRVRQRAAIYRSIEQGQIERAYALCQSHFPTVLADDTPSTSTPPASSTVTYTLDPSLLSLNMQLQQLVEYLRSLYTCEDADDEPLETAVRWADTLRTRIDALPPDAHAAYATELEQLMGLFAYRCLDDVPETLAPALHLSRRSALAQQVNSAILQAEGTLPTSLLSRVTRQAACTWDHLHDRAVVIPRDHPSVALIGPTRCTSVADGVIPPPLDWLTQPSSMAFDRP
;
A
#
# COMPACT_ATOMS: atom_id res chain seq x y z
N MET A 1 7.93 17.88 -28.39
CA MET A 1 8.27 16.48 -28.01
C MET A 1 8.46 16.47 -26.50
N SER A 2 7.76 15.75 -25.63
CA SER A 2 6.46 15.08 -25.67
C SER A 2 5.81 15.43 -24.32
N ALA A 3 4.61 16.02 -24.30
CA ALA A 3 3.97 16.47 -23.05
C ALA A 3 3.48 15.31 -22.14
N VAL A 4 3.41 14.10 -22.70
CA VAL A 4 2.78 12.94 -22.08
C VAL A 4 3.61 12.34 -20.94
N PRO A 5 4.94 12.08 -21.08
CA PRO A 5 5.74 11.49 -20.00
C PRO A 5 5.77 12.37 -18.75
N THR A 6 6.01 13.68 -18.91
CA THR A 6 6.03 14.64 -17.80
C THR A 6 4.70 14.66 -17.04
N ARG A 7 3.56 14.64 -17.76
CA ARG A 7 2.23 14.61 -17.14
C ARG A 7 1.98 13.32 -16.37
N VAL A 8 2.43 12.18 -16.89
CA VAL A 8 2.29 10.86 -16.24
C VAL A 8 3.17 10.76 -14.99
N VAL A 9 4.38 11.32 -15.02
CA VAL A 9 5.26 11.41 -13.84
C VAL A 9 4.66 12.35 -12.80
N LEU A 10 4.14 13.50 -13.21
CA LEU A 10 3.52 14.44 -12.28
C LEU A 10 2.28 13.83 -11.61
N ASP A 11 1.41 13.14 -12.36
CA ASP A 11 0.28 12.36 -11.82
C ASP A 11 0.77 11.37 -10.74
N TYR A 12 1.83 10.63 -11.02
CA TYR A 12 2.43 9.70 -10.07
C TYR A 12 2.93 10.41 -8.80
N LEU A 13 3.66 11.52 -8.93
CA LEU A 13 4.21 12.26 -7.79
C LEU A 13 3.11 12.80 -6.88
N LEU A 14 2.05 13.34 -7.48
CA LEU A 14 0.88 13.85 -6.74
C LEU A 14 0.08 12.73 -6.10
N HIS A 15 -0.06 11.60 -6.79
CA HIS A 15 -0.74 10.42 -6.28
C HIS A 15 -0.09 9.87 -4.99
N HIS A 16 1.24 9.93 -4.89
CA HIS A 16 2.03 9.47 -3.73
C HIS A 16 2.39 10.58 -2.73
N GLY A 17 1.95 11.83 -2.96
CA GLY A 17 2.20 12.94 -2.04
C GLY A 17 3.61 13.53 -2.07
N TYR A 18 4.38 13.30 -3.14
CA TYR A 18 5.72 13.89 -3.37
C TYR A 18 5.62 15.35 -3.84
N LEU A 19 5.04 16.20 -3.01
CA LEU A 19 4.68 17.57 -3.36
C LEU A 19 5.88 18.47 -3.69
N ALA A 20 6.99 18.35 -2.95
CA ALA A 20 8.18 19.15 -3.21
C ALA A 20 8.79 18.80 -4.58
N THR A 21 8.87 17.51 -4.90
CA THR A 21 9.36 17.02 -6.19
C THR A 21 8.42 17.38 -7.32
N ALA A 22 7.10 17.28 -7.09
CA ALA A 22 6.09 17.68 -8.06
C ALA A 22 6.16 19.18 -8.39
N ALA A 23 6.36 20.03 -7.37
CA ALA A 23 6.54 21.47 -7.55
C ALA A 23 7.81 21.78 -8.34
N ALA A 24 8.95 21.19 -7.95
CA ALA A 24 10.21 21.36 -8.68
C ALA A 24 10.10 20.93 -10.16
N LEU A 25 9.41 19.80 -10.43
CA LEU A 25 9.18 19.33 -11.80
C LEU A 25 8.22 20.24 -12.58
N ALA A 26 7.21 20.81 -11.92
CA ALA A 26 6.28 21.75 -12.54
C ALA A 26 6.99 23.07 -12.90
N ASP A 27 7.86 23.57 -12.04
CA ASP A 27 8.66 24.79 -12.28
C ASP A 27 9.67 24.59 -13.43
N ASP A 28 10.33 23.43 -13.50
CA ASP A 28 11.28 23.10 -14.58
C ASP A 28 10.61 22.96 -15.95
N THR A 29 9.33 22.58 -15.96
CA THR A 29 8.57 22.35 -17.21
C THR A 29 7.76 23.58 -17.66
N GLN A 30 7.83 24.67 -16.87
CA GLN A 30 7.09 25.90 -17.06
C GLN A 30 7.58 26.65 -18.31
N GLY A 31 6.88 26.45 -19.42
CA GLY A 31 7.22 27.00 -20.74
C GLY A 31 7.14 25.99 -21.89
N THR A 32 7.11 24.69 -21.58
CA THR A 32 7.06 23.61 -22.59
C THR A 32 5.69 22.92 -22.65
N ILE A 33 4.92 22.97 -21.56
CA ILE A 33 3.64 22.26 -21.42
C ILE A 33 2.67 23.12 -20.59
N ASP A 34 1.42 23.23 -21.04
CA ASP A 34 0.31 23.77 -20.25
C ASP A 34 -0.19 22.69 -19.28
N VAL A 35 0.58 22.44 -18.23
CA VAL A 35 0.16 21.57 -17.13
C VAL A 35 -0.76 22.39 -16.24
N PRO A 36 -2.00 21.93 -15.95
CA PRO A 36 -2.88 22.63 -15.02
C PRO A 36 -2.14 22.83 -13.70
N ARG A 37 -1.85 24.10 -13.36
CA ARG A 37 -1.25 24.43 -12.07
C ARG A 37 -2.21 23.92 -11.00
N MET A 38 -1.70 23.10 -10.10
CA MET A 38 -2.50 22.60 -9.00
C MET A 38 -3.10 23.77 -8.23
N ASP A 39 -4.42 23.76 -8.06
CA ASP A 39 -5.09 24.74 -7.22
C ASP A 39 -4.64 24.54 -5.76
N ALA A 40 -4.79 25.59 -4.95
CA ALA A 40 -4.40 25.53 -3.54
C ALA A 40 -5.17 24.42 -2.80
N THR A 41 -6.42 24.19 -3.18
CA THR A 41 -7.33 23.18 -2.62
C THR A 41 -6.90 21.74 -2.91
N ALA A 42 -6.49 21.39 -4.13
CA ALA A 42 -5.95 20.05 -4.41
C ALA A 42 -4.60 19.86 -3.75
N SER A 43 -3.78 20.92 -3.63
CA SER A 43 -2.52 20.87 -2.88
C SER A 43 -2.76 20.54 -1.41
N ASP A 44 -3.77 21.15 -0.80
CA ASP A 44 -4.15 20.86 0.59
C ASP A 44 -4.68 19.43 0.76
N ARG A 45 -5.50 18.94 -0.17
CA ARG A 45 -5.98 17.54 -0.16
C ARG A 45 -4.84 16.54 -0.26
N VAL A 46 -3.88 16.76 -1.15
CA VAL A 46 -2.68 15.90 -1.28
C VAL A 46 -1.84 15.96 0.00
N ARG A 47 -1.71 17.13 0.65
CA ARG A 47 -1.03 17.25 1.96
C ARG A 47 -1.76 16.47 3.05
N GLN A 48 -3.08 16.57 3.12
CA GLN A 48 -3.91 15.85 4.10
C GLN A 48 -3.80 14.34 3.91
N ARG A 49 -3.88 13.85 2.67
CA ARG A 49 -3.66 12.43 2.33
C ARG A 49 -2.26 11.97 2.73
N ALA A 50 -1.23 12.74 2.42
CA ALA A 50 0.15 12.41 2.81
C ALA A 50 0.33 12.39 4.34
N ALA A 51 -0.37 13.25 5.08
CA ALA A 51 -0.35 13.25 6.54
C ALA A 51 -1.01 12.00 7.14
N ILE A 52 -2.14 11.54 6.57
CA ILE A 52 -2.80 10.29 6.94
C ILE A 52 -1.87 9.10 6.67
N TYR A 53 -1.31 9.03 5.46
CA TYR A 53 -0.39 7.96 5.05
C TYR A 53 0.79 7.81 6.02
N ARG A 54 1.50 8.92 6.30
CA ARG A 54 2.63 8.92 7.24
C ARG A 54 2.22 8.56 8.67
N SER A 55 1.02 8.98 9.11
CA SER A 55 0.53 8.64 10.45
C SER A 55 0.33 7.12 10.58
N ILE A 56 -0.17 6.46 9.53
CA ILE A 56 -0.33 5.00 9.52
C ILE A 56 1.03 4.29 9.53
N GLU A 57 1.98 4.72 8.68
CA GLU A 57 3.33 4.14 8.65
C GLU A 57 4.07 4.24 9.99
N GLN A 58 3.86 5.35 10.71
CA GLN A 58 4.43 5.59 12.04
C GLN A 58 3.71 4.81 13.16
N GLY A 59 2.61 4.10 12.87
CA GLY A 59 1.81 3.39 13.87
C GLY A 59 0.86 4.29 14.67
N GLN A 60 0.69 5.56 14.28
CA GLN A 60 -0.25 6.51 14.90
C GLN A 60 -1.65 6.35 14.30
N ILE A 61 -2.24 5.16 14.46
CA ILE A 61 -3.50 4.80 13.79
C ILE A 61 -4.68 5.65 14.25
N GLU A 62 -4.74 5.99 15.54
CA GLU A 62 -5.78 6.89 16.10
C GLU A 62 -5.75 8.27 15.45
N ARG A 63 -4.55 8.83 15.29
CA ARG A 63 -4.35 10.11 14.62
C ARG A 63 -4.78 10.03 13.16
N ALA A 64 -4.40 8.95 12.46
CA ALA A 64 -4.81 8.72 11.08
C ALA A 64 -6.35 8.64 10.95
N TYR A 65 -7.00 7.94 11.88
CA TYR A 65 -8.45 7.80 11.92
C TYR A 65 -9.15 9.15 12.14
N ALA A 66 -8.68 9.95 13.09
CA ALA A 66 -9.20 11.30 13.33
C ALA A 66 -9.01 12.22 12.12
N LEU A 67 -7.85 12.15 11.46
CA LEU A 67 -7.60 12.89 10.21
C LEU A 67 -8.55 12.46 9.10
N CYS A 68 -8.78 11.15 8.93
CA CYS A 68 -9.77 10.63 7.97
C CYS A 68 -11.17 11.16 8.25
N GLN A 69 -11.65 11.11 9.50
CA GLN A 69 -12.97 11.65 9.84
C GLN A 69 -13.07 13.16 9.59
N SER A 70 -12.01 13.91 9.86
CA SER A 70 -12.01 15.38 9.71
C SER A 70 -11.94 15.86 8.26
N HIS A 71 -11.22 15.14 7.39
CA HIS A 71 -10.92 15.59 6.03
C HIS A 71 -11.62 14.75 4.94
N PHE A 72 -11.87 13.47 5.21
CA PHE A 72 -12.42 12.49 4.26
C PHE A 72 -13.51 11.61 4.93
N PRO A 73 -14.58 12.20 5.49
CA PRO A 73 -15.57 11.43 6.25
C PRO A 73 -16.28 10.34 5.43
N THR A 74 -16.41 10.54 4.12
CA THR A 74 -17.03 9.58 3.19
C THR A 74 -16.26 8.27 3.03
N VAL A 75 -14.96 8.25 3.36
CA VAL A 75 -14.10 7.06 3.22
C VAL A 75 -14.38 6.01 4.29
N LEU A 76 -14.90 6.44 5.43
CA LEU A 76 -15.20 5.58 6.58
C LEU A 76 -16.71 5.50 6.87
N ALA A 77 -17.56 6.13 6.04
CA ALA A 77 -19.00 6.11 6.21
C ALA A 77 -19.60 4.89 5.48
N ASP A 78 -20.46 4.14 6.16
CA ASP A 78 -21.07 2.89 5.68
C ASP A 78 -22.11 3.08 4.55
N ASP A 79 -22.35 4.29 4.05
CA ASP A 79 -23.50 4.64 3.23
C ASP A 79 -23.38 4.31 1.72
N THR A 80 -22.27 3.72 1.24
CA THR A 80 -22.10 3.44 -0.19
C THR A 80 -22.39 1.97 -0.56
N PRO A 81 -23.41 1.69 -1.40
CA PRO A 81 -23.67 0.33 -1.90
C PRO A 81 -22.55 -0.10 -2.86
N SER A 82 -21.68 -1.00 -2.40
CA SER A 82 -20.55 -1.50 -3.17
C SER A 82 -20.93 -2.71 -4.03
N THR A 83 -20.86 -2.56 -5.35
CA THR A 83 -20.90 -3.65 -6.34
C THR A 83 -19.53 -4.32 -6.39
N SER A 84 -19.33 -5.43 -5.69
CA SER A 84 -18.05 -6.16 -5.65
C SER A 84 -17.89 -7.14 -6.82
N THR A 85 -16.77 -7.06 -7.56
CA THR A 85 -16.23 -8.14 -8.39
C THR A 85 -14.98 -8.70 -7.70
N PRO A 86 -14.82 -10.03 -7.53
CA PRO A 86 -13.75 -10.59 -6.70
C PRO A 86 -12.43 -10.80 -7.48
N PRO A 87 -11.26 -10.48 -6.90
CA PRO A 87 -9.99 -11.09 -7.29
C PRO A 87 -9.60 -12.23 -6.32
N ALA A 88 -8.98 -13.27 -6.88
CA ALA A 88 -8.56 -14.47 -6.17
C ALA A 88 -7.21 -14.31 -5.43
N SER A 89 -7.05 -15.16 -4.41
CA SER A 89 -5.86 -15.52 -3.63
C SER A 89 -5.41 -14.60 -2.48
N SER A 90 -5.75 -15.08 -1.28
CA SER A 90 -5.00 -15.17 -0.02
C SER A 90 -4.15 -14.01 0.48
N THR A 91 -4.35 -13.68 1.77
CA THR A 91 -3.73 -12.65 2.62
C THR A 91 -4.42 -11.30 2.52
N VAL A 92 -5.26 -10.98 3.53
CA VAL A 92 -6.01 -9.73 3.76
C VAL A 92 -6.40 -9.01 2.47
N THR A 93 -7.58 -9.36 1.97
CA THR A 93 -8.22 -8.85 0.78
C THR A 93 -8.09 -7.32 0.69
N TYR A 94 -7.49 -6.81 -0.39
CA TYR A 94 -7.54 -5.39 -0.77
C TYR A 94 -9.00 -4.99 -0.98
N THR A 95 -9.69 -4.63 0.09
CA THR A 95 -11.07 -4.20 0.08
C THR A 95 -11.15 -2.68 0.19
N LEU A 96 -12.01 -2.06 -0.61
CA LEU A 96 -12.26 -0.62 -0.55
C LEU A 96 -13.60 -0.32 0.12
N ASP A 97 -14.22 -1.33 0.72
CA ASP A 97 -15.45 -1.17 1.50
C ASP A 97 -15.16 -0.36 2.78
N PRO A 98 -15.88 0.74 3.03
CA PRO A 98 -15.67 1.60 4.20
C PRO A 98 -15.79 0.85 5.53
N SER A 99 -16.71 -0.10 5.62
CA SER A 99 -16.98 -0.86 6.85
C SER A 99 -15.78 -1.77 7.21
N LEU A 100 -15.24 -2.44 6.20
CA LEU A 100 -14.07 -3.32 6.31
C LEU A 100 -12.78 -2.52 6.48
N LEU A 101 -12.67 -1.35 5.84
CA LEU A 101 -11.53 -0.46 6.03
C LEU A 101 -11.43 0.05 7.47
N SER A 102 -12.57 0.44 8.05
CA SER A 102 -12.68 0.81 9.46
C SER A 102 -12.28 -0.34 10.39
N LEU A 103 -12.68 -1.57 10.08
CA LEU A 103 -12.26 -2.77 10.81
C LEU A 103 -10.74 -3.00 10.69
N ASN A 104 -10.16 -2.87 9.50
CA ASN A 104 -8.72 -3.01 9.26
C ASN A 104 -7.90 -1.99 10.04
N MET A 105 -8.37 -0.74 10.12
CA MET A 105 -7.72 0.29 10.93
C MET A 105 -7.74 -0.11 12.42
N GLN A 106 -8.87 -0.62 12.95
CA GLN A 106 -8.95 -1.03 14.35
C GLN A 106 -8.10 -2.27 14.66
N LEU A 107 -8.08 -3.28 13.77
CA LEU A 107 -7.19 -4.43 13.90
C LEU A 107 -5.72 -3.98 13.93
N GLN A 108 -5.34 -3.06 13.04
CA GLN A 108 -3.98 -2.52 13.05
C GLN A 108 -3.69 -1.73 14.33
N GLN A 109 -4.66 -0.98 14.87
CA GLN A 109 -4.52 -0.26 16.13
C GLN A 109 -4.30 -1.24 17.30
N LEU A 110 -4.99 -2.39 17.34
CA LEU A 110 -4.74 -3.46 18.31
C LEU A 110 -3.32 -4.03 18.17
N VAL A 111 -2.86 -4.23 16.94
CA VAL A 111 -1.48 -4.67 16.67
C VAL A 111 -0.46 -3.65 17.20
N GLU A 112 -0.67 -2.35 17.00
CA GLU A 112 0.21 -1.33 17.55
C GLU A 112 0.20 -1.28 19.06
N TYR A 113 -0.99 -1.45 19.66
CA TYR A 113 -1.14 -1.55 21.10
C TYR A 113 -0.33 -2.74 21.64
N LEU A 114 -0.46 -3.91 21.02
CA LEU A 114 0.32 -5.10 21.37
C LEU A 114 1.83 -4.87 21.26
N ARG A 115 2.30 -4.26 20.16
CA ARG A 115 3.72 -3.91 20.03
C ARG A 115 4.19 -2.97 21.15
N SER A 116 3.36 -2.02 21.55
CA SER A 116 3.65 -1.13 22.68
C SER A 116 3.75 -1.88 24.01
N LEU A 117 2.92 -2.92 24.21
CA LEU A 117 3.00 -3.75 25.42
C LEU A 117 4.31 -4.50 25.50
N TYR A 118 4.77 -5.10 24.40
CA TYR A 118 6.04 -5.83 24.36
C TYR A 118 7.28 -4.95 24.59
N THR A 119 7.17 -3.64 24.34
CA THR A 119 8.27 -2.69 24.60
C THR A 119 8.31 -2.17 26.04
N CYS A 120 7.29 -2.44 26.85
CA CYS A 120 7.19 -1.96 28.22
C CYS A 120 7.49 -3.13 29.19
N GLU A 121 8.72 -3.21 29.70
CA GLU A 121 9.21 -4.35 30.49
C GLU A 121 8.46 -4.54 31.84
N ASP A 122 7.84 -3.48 32.36
CA ASP A 122 7.13 -3.44 33.65
C ASP A 122 5.60 -3.37 33.51
N ALA A 123 5.03 -3.82 32.39
CA ALA A 123 3.57 -3.77 32.20
C ALA A 123 2.84 -4.66 33.23
N ASP A 124 2.04 -4.03 34.10
CA ASP A 124 1.05 -4.68 34.95
C ASP A 124 -0.01 -5.43 34.11
N ASP A 125 -0.91 -6.19 34.75
CA ASP A 125 -2.00 -6.91 34.05
C ASP A 125 -3.07 -5.98 33.42
N GLU A 126 -3.13 -4.71 33.85
CA GLU A 126 -4.13 -3.71 33.43
C GLU A 126 -4.13 -3.41 31.90
N PRO A 127 -2.98 -3.16 31.24
CA PRO A 127 -2.93 -3.01 29.79
C PRO A 127 -3.40 -4.27 29.03
N LEU A 128 -3.12 -5.47 29.55
CA LEU A 128 -3.56 -6.71 28.92
C LEU A 128 -5.08 -6.85 29.00
N GLU A 129 -5.70 -6.53 30.15
CA GLU A 129 -7.16 -6.56 30.31
C GLU A 129 -7.85 -5.60 29.32
N THR A 130 -7.23 -4.44 29.08
CA THR A 130 -7.71 -3.47 28.08
C THR A 130 -7.64 -4.05 26.67
N ALA A 131 -6.54 -4.74 26.30
CA ALA A 131 -6.41 -5.42 25.01
C ALA A 131 -7.48 -6.50 24.80
N VAL A 132 -7.75 -7.32 25.84
CA VAL A 132 -8.75 -8.39 25.78
C VAL A 132 -10.15 -7.81 25.57
N ARG A 133 -10.53 -6.80 26.35
CA ARG A 133 -11.85 -6.13 26.21
C ARG A 133 -12.04 -5.53 24.82
N TRP A 134 -10.97 -5.00 24.24
CA TRP A 134 -11.01 -4.48 22.88
C TRP A 134 -11.12 -5.61 21.83
N ALA A 135 -10.40 -6.72 22.01
CA ALA A 135 -10.53 -7.90 21.15
C ALA A 135 -11.97 -8.46 21.17
N ASP A 136 -12.64 -8.47 22.32
CA ASP A 136 -14.06 -8.85 22.42
C ASP A 136 -14.95 -7.91 21.61
N THR A 137 -14.69 -6.59 21.69
CA THR A 137 -15.41 -5.60 20.88
C THR A 137 -15.22 -5.88 19.39
N LEU A 138 -13.99 -6.20 18.96
CA LEU A 138 -13.71 -6.58 17.57
C LEU A 138 -14.38 -7.88 17.16
N ARG A 139 -14.45 -8.88 18.05
CA ARG A 139 -15.15 -10.13 17.80
C ARG A 139 -16.62 -9.90 17.48
N THR A 140 -17.31 -9.07 18.28
CA THR A 140 -18.73 -8.73 18.01
C THR A 140 -18.93 -8.06 16.66
N ARG A 141 -17.97 -7.22 16.23
CA ARG A 141 -18.01 -6.61 14.90
C ARG A 141 -17.79 -7.67 13.81
N ILE A 142 -16.83 -8.56 13.99
CA ILE A 142 -16.54 -9.65 13.05
C ILE A 142 -17.75 -10.56 12.89
N ASP A 143 -18.44 -10.92 13.97
CA ASP A 143 -19.64 -11.77 13.91
C ASP A 143 -20.82 -11.14 13.16
N ALA A 144 -20.80 -9.81 12.96
CA ALA A 144 -21.79 -9.11 12.14
C ALA A 144 -21.43 -9.05 10.64
N LEU A 145 -20.24 -9.53 10.23
CA LEU A 145 -19.82 -9.54 8.82
C LEU A 145 -20.50 -10.64 7.99
N PRO A 146 -20.62 -10.45 6.66
CA PRO A 146 -21.05 -11.52 5.77
C PRO A 146 -20.07 -12.72 5.80
N PRO A 147 -20.55 -13.95 5.52
CA PRO A 147 -19.77 -15.18 5.70
C PRO A 147 -18.48 -15.22 4.85
N ASP A 148 -18.49 -14.58 3.68
CA ASP A 148 -17.33 -14.54 2.78
C ASP A 148 -16.12 -13.79 3.39
N ALA A 149 -16.38 -12.74 4.17
CA ALA A 149 -15.34 -11.94 4.82
C ALA A 149 -15.07 -12.41 6.26
N HIS A 150 -16.10 -12.94 6.95
CA HIS A 150 -16.03 -13.38 8.34
C HIS A 150 -14.86 -14.34 8.60
N ALA A 151 -14.73 -15.39 7.80
CA ALA A 151 -13.73 -16.44 8.05
C ALA A 151 -12.29 -15.90 8.07
N ALA A 152 -11.95 -15.01 7.14
CA ALA A 152 -10.60 -14.43 7.06
C ALA A 152 -10.29 -13.55 8.28
N TYR A 153 -11.21 -12.66 8.66
CA TYR A 153 -11.03 -11.78 9.82
C TYR A 153 -11.10 -12.52 11.16
N ALA A 154 -11.89 -13.59 11.25
CA ALA A 154 -11.99 -14.42 12.44
C ALA A 154 -10.66 -15.14 12.73
N THR A 155 -10.02 -15.70 11.70
CA THR A 155 -8.68 -16.30 11.82
C THR A 155 -7.62 -15.26 12.17
N GLU A 156 -7.69 -14.07 11.58
CA GLU A 156 -6.76 -12.99 11.91
C GLU A 156 -6.89 -12.54 13.37
N LEU A 157 -8.11 -12.33 13.87
CA LEU A 157 -8.32 -11.98 15.27
C LEU A 157 -7.86 -13.10 16.21
N GLU A 158 -8.08 -14.37 15.85
CA GLU A 158 -7.58 -15.51 16.63
C GLU A 158 -6.04 -15.53 16.72
N GLN A 159 -5.35 -15.24 15.62
CA GLN A 159 -3.88 -15.09 15.63
C GLN A 159 -3.43 -13.95 16.55
N LEU A 160 -4.12 -12.81 16.51
CA LEU A 160 -3.81 -11.67 17.38
C LEU A 160 -4.08 -11.95 18.85
N MET A 161 -5.18 -12.65 19.17
CA MET A 161 -5.48 -13.10 20.52
C MET A 161 -4.47 -14.13 21.01
N GLY A 162 -3.97 -15.01 20.13
CA GLY A 162 -2.90 -15.95 20.43
C GLY A 162 -1.61 -15.26 20.87
N LEU A 163 -1.36 -14.02 20.42
CA LEU A 163 -0.22 -13.23 20.88
C LEU A 163 -0.33 -12.87 22.37
N PHE A 164 -1.52 -12.75 22.95
CA PHE A 164 -1.69 -12.42 24.37
C PHE A 164 -1.07 -13.44 25.33
N ALA A 165 -0.80 -14.67 24.86
CA ALA A 165 -0.16 -15.70 25.65
C ALA A 165 1.35 -15.48 25.87
N TYR A 166 1.96 -14.57 25.11
CA TYR A 166 3.40 -14.32 25.13
C TYR A 166 3.70 -12.99 25.81
N ARG A 167 4.77 -12.95 26.59
CA ARG A 167 5.19 -11.75 27.34
C ARG A 167 6.27 -10.95 26.62
N CYS A 168 7.09 -11.62 25.80
CA CYS A 168 8.15 -11.00 25.02
C CYS A 168 7.97 -11.31 23.54
N LEU A 169 8.46 -10.41 22.68
CA LEU A 169 8.46 -10.59 21.23
C LEU A 169 9.34 -11.78 20.81
N ASP A 170 10.42 -12.07 21.55
CA ASP A 170 11.35 -13.16 21.27
C ASP A 170 10.73 -14.56 21.50
N ASP A 171 9.69 -14.64 22.32
CA ASP A 171 8.98 -15.89 22.62
C ASP A 171 7.88 -16.21 21.59
N VAL A 172 7.56 -15.26 20.70
CA VAL A 172 6.48 -15.41 19.73
C VAL A 172 6.89 -16.42 18.66
N PRO A 173 6.08 -17.46 18.39
CA PRO A 173 6.39 -18.43 17.35
C PRO A 173 6.40 -17.79 15.96
N GLU A 174 7.25 -18.30 15.08
CA GLU A 174 7.39 -17.82 13.70
C GLU A 174 6.07 -17.85 12.91
N THR A 175 5.10 -18.65 13.33
CA THR A 175 3.75 -18.71 12.72
C THR A 175 2.92 -17.46 12.99
N LEU A 176 3.12 -16.77 14.12
CA LEU A 176 2.39 -15.57 14.53
C LEU A 176 3.19 -14.28 14.27
N ALA A 177 4.50 -14.38 14.08
CA ALA A 177 5.37 -13.24 13.74
C ALA A 177 4.89 -12.40 12.52
N PRO A 178 4.31 -12.99 11.44
CA PRO A 178 3.80 -12.21 10.32
C PRO A 178 2.68 -11.23 10.72
N ALA A 179 1.89 -11.54 11.75
CA ALA A 179 0.83 -10.66 12.24
C ALA A 179 1.39 -9.35 12.83
N LEU A 180 2.63 -9.38 13.34
CA LEU A 180 3.34 -8.23 13.90
C LEU A 180 4.27 -7.55 12.88
N HIS A 181 4.25 -7.93 11.60
CA HIS A 181 5.17 -7.35 10.61
C HIS A 181 4.82 -5.90 10.24
N LEU A 182 5.84 -5.04 10.03
CA LEU A 182 5.65 -3.62 9.69
C LEU A 182 5.04 -3.42 8.30
N SER A 183 5.20 -4.38 7.38
CA SER A 183 4.61 -4.30 6.03
C SER A 183 3.10 -4.09 6.07
N ARG A 184 2.42 -4.58 7.11
CA ARG A 184 0.98 -4.38 7.33
C ARG A 184 0.61 -2.90 7.41
N ARG A 185 1.44 -2.06 8.06
CA ARG A 185 1.22 -0.60 8.11
C ARG A 185 1.27 0.00 6.71
N SER A 186 2.27 -0.38 5.91
CA SER A 186 2.43 0.13 4.55
C SER A 186 1.29 -0.31 3.63
N ALA A 187 0.81 -1.56 3.77
CA ALA A 187 -0.32 -2.08 3.03
C ALA A 187 -1.62 -1.37 3.42
N LEU A 188 -1.89 -1.18 4.72
CA LEU A 188 -3.04 -0.42 5.20
C LEU A 188 -2.99 1.04 4.73
N ALA A 189 -1.82 1.68 4.79
CA ALA A 189 -1.64 3.06 4.34
C ALA A 189 -1.96 3.19 2.84
N GLN A 190 -1.52 2.23 2.03
CA GLN A 190 -1.87 2.16 0.60
C GLN A 190 -3.37 1.94 0.39
N GLN A 191 -3.99 1.05 1.17
CA GLN A 191 -5.43 0.75 1.11
C GLN A 191 -6.29 1.96 1.50
N VAL A 192 -5.95 2.67 2.57
CA VAL A 192 -6.63 3.90 2.98
C VAL A 192 -6.45 4.98 1.91
N ASN A 193 -5.24 5.13 1.38
CA ASN A 193 -4.97 6.12 0.34
C ASN A 193 -5.75 5.85 -0.96
N SER A 194 -5.87 4.59 -1.38
CA SER A 194 -6.67 4.20 -2.54
C SER A 194 -8.18 4.39 -2.30
N ALA A 195 -8.67 4.11 -1.10
CA ALA A 195 -10.06 4.38 -0.72
C ALA A 195 -10.38 5.88 -0.73
N ILE A 196 -9.48 6.73 -0.23
CA ILE A 196 -9.63 8.20 -0.33
C ILE A 196 -9.72 8.63 -1.80
N LEU A 197 -8.79 8.16 -2.64
CA LEU A 197 -8.79 8.49 -4.06
C LEU A 197 -10.09 8.06 -4.76
N GLN A 198 -10.61 6.88 -4.44
CA GLN A 198 -11.87 6.39 -4.98
C GLN A 198 -13.06 7.24 -4.52
N ALA A 199 -13.11 7.62 -3.25
CA ALA A 199 -14.16 8.50 -2.71
C ALA A 199 -14.12 9.90 -3.35
N GLU A 200 -12.95 10.37 -3.77
CA GLU A 200 -12.78 11.61 -4.53
C GLU A 200 -13.10 11.47 -6.03
N GLY A 201 -13.48 10.27 -6.50
CA GLY A 201 -13.76 10.00 -7.92
C GLY A 201 -12.50 9.88 -8.79
N THR A 202 -11.33 9.76 -8.17
CA THR A 202 -10.05 9.55 -8.86
C THR A 202 -9.67 8.06 -8.85
N LEU A 203 -8.75 7.68 -9.74
CA LEU A 203 -8.35 6.29 -9.83
C LEU A 203 -7.43 5.91 -8.67
N PRO A 204 -7.61 4.72 -8.06
CA PRO A 204 -6.79 4.25 -6.94
C PRO A 204 -5.34 3.93 -7.33
N THR A 205 -5.05 3.86 -8.63
CA THR A 205 -3.70 3.65 -9.18
C THR A 205 -3.33 4.77 -10.13
N SER A 206 -2.11 5.31 -9.98
CA SER A 206 -1.58 6.32 -10.91
C SER A 206 -1.51 5.81 -12.37
N LEU A 207 -1.52 6.75 -13.32
CA LEU A 207 -1.32 6.44 -14.74
C LEU A 207 0.00 5.70 -14.99
N LEU A 208 1.08 6.16 -14.36
CA LEU A 208 2.40 5.55 -14.52
C LEU A 208 2.41 4.09 -14.03
N SER A 209 1.79 3.83 -12.87
CA SER A 209 1.67 2.47 -12.32
C SER A 209 0.86 1.55 -13.24
N ARG A 210 -0.18 2.06 -13.91
CA ARG A 210 -0.96 1.26 -14.86
C ARG A 210 -0.17 0.94 -16.13
N VAL A 211 0.49 1.95 -16.71
CA VAL A 211 1.30 1.76 -17.92
C VAL A 211 2.45 0.80 -17.66
N THR A 212 3.12 0.92 -16.52
CA THR A 212 4.22 0.02 -16.13
C THR A 212 3.73 -1.41 -15.89
N ARG A 213 2.61 -1.62 -15.20
CA ARG A 213 2.01 -2.96 -15.04
C ARG A 213 1.56 -3.57 -16.37
N GLN A 214 0.95 -2.77 -17.24
CA GLN A 214 0.56 -3.23 -18.57
C GLN A 214 1.80 -3.63 -19.37
N ALA A 215 2.84 -2.81 -19.35
CA ALA A 215 4.11 -3.10 -20.02
C ALA A 215 4.74 -4.40 -19.49
N ALA A 216 4.81 -4.58 -18.17
CA ALA A 216 5.32 -5.80 -17.54
C ALA A 216 4.50 -7.03 -17.96
N CYS A 217 3.16 -6.97 -17.86
CA CYS A 217 2.29 -8.07 -18.28
C CYS A 217 2.44 -8.41 -19.77
N THR A 218 2.53 -7.40 -20.65
CA THR A 218 2.77 -7.65 -22.07
C THR A 218 4.15 -8.23 -22.32
N TRP A 219 5.15 -7.84 -21.54
CA TRP A 219 6.51 -8.35 -21.65
C TRP A 219 6.59 -9.81 -21.21
N ASP A 220 6.00 -10.13 -20.06
CA ASP A 220 5.91 -11.50 -19.54
C ASP A 220 5.17 -12.40 -20.54
N HIS A 221 4.03 -11.95 -21.08
CA HIS A 221 3.28 -12.70 -22.08
C HIS A 221 4.03 -12.89 -23.40
N LEU A 222 4.85 -11.92 -23.83
CA LEU A 222 5.72 -12.07 -25.01
C LEU A 222 6.88 -13.03 -24.74
N HIS A 223 7.44 -12.98 -23.52
CA HIS A 223 8.50 -13.88 -23.06
C HIS A 223 8.02 -15.32 -23.00
N ASP A 224 6.86 -15.58 -22.39
CA ASP A 224 6.23 -16.91 -22.30
C ASP A 224 5.96 -17.52 -23.68
N ARG A 225 5.66 -16.66 -24.66
CA ARG A 225 5.41 -17.06 -26.05
C ARG A 225 6.68 -17.12 -26.90
N ALA A 226 7.85 -16.91 -26.30
CA ALA A 226 9.16 -16.88 -26.95
C ALA A 226 9.18 -16.01 -28.22
N VAL A 227 8.45 -14.88 -28.20
CA VAL A 227 8.37 -13.99 -29.36
C VAL A 227 9.70 -13.27 -29.50
N VAL A 228 10.38 -13.47 -30.63
CA VAL A 228 11.62 -12.77 -30.95
C VAL A 228 11.31 -11.31 -31.24
N ILE A 229 11.73 -10.42 -30.34
CA ILE A 229 11.59 -8.97 -30.53
C ILE A 229 12.71 -8.51 -31.49
N PRO A 230 12.37 -7.90 -32.64
CA PRO A 230 13.38 -7.38 -33.56
C PRO A 230 14.28 -6.35 -32.87
N ARG A 231 15.57 -6.36 -33.18
CA ARG A 231 16.56 -5.45 -32.57
C ARG A 231 16.29 -3.98 -32.87
N ASP A 232 15.60 -3.70 -33.97
CA ASP A 232 15.21 -2.35 -34.38
C ASP A 232 13.89 -1.89 -33.75
N HIS A 233 13.29 -2.70 -32.87
CA HIS A 233 12.04 -2.35 -32.23
C HIS A 233 12.25 -1.22 -31.19
N PRO A 234 11.40 -0.18 -31.18
CA PRO A 234 11.59 0.99 -30.30
C PRO A 234 11.60 0.66 -28.80
N SER A 235 11.03 -0.47 -28.38
CA SER A 235 11.11 -0.94 -26.98
C SER A 235 12.49 -1.46 -26.58
N VAL A 236 13.31 -1.95 -27.52
CA VAL A 236 14.69 -2.36 -27.27
C VAL A 236 15.59 -1.14 -27.09
N ALA A 237 15.29 -0.03 -27.76
CA ALA A 237 16.02 1.23 -27.63
C ALA A 237 15.77 1.94 -26.27
N LEU A 238 14.64 1.66 -25.61
CA LEU A 238 14.29 2.23 -24.29
C LEU A 238 15.03 1.56 -23.13
N ILE A 239 15.35 0.28 -23.27
CA ILE A 239 16.27 -0.43 -22.39
C ILE A 239 17.65 -0.04 -22.90
N GLY A 240 18.25 1.02 -22.32
CA GLY A 240 19.50 1.63 -22.82
C GLY A 240 20.58 0.59 -23.15
N PRO A 241 21.59 0.94 -23.97
CA PRO A 241 22.48 -0.01 -24.61
C PRO A 241 23.03 -1.00 -23.58
N THR A 242 22.47 -2.20 -23.54
CA THR A 242 23.16 -3.34 -22.94
C THR A 242 24.48 -3.37 -23.68
N ARG A 243 25.58 -3.20 -22.95
CA ARG A 243 26.91 -3.31 -23.54
C ARG A 243 26.93 -4.64 -24.27
N CYS A 244 26.83 -4.58 -25.60
CA CYS A 244 26.96 -5.73 -26.47
C CYS A 244 28.39 -6.25 -26.32
N THR A 245 28.62 -7.10 -25.32
CA THR A 245 29.63 -8.14 -25.49
C THR A 245 29.05 -9.05 -26.55
N SER A 246 29.53 -8.84 -27.77
CA SER A 246 29.42 -9.76 -28.90
C SER A 246 29.59 -11.19 -28.41
N VAL A 247 28.48 -11.91 -28.26
CA VAL A 247 28.45 -13.37 -28.35
C VAL A 247 27.24 -13.71 -29.20
N ALA A 248 27.53 -14.23 -30.38
CA ALA A 248 26.56 -14.89 -31.22
C ALA A 248 25.97 -16.06 -30.43
N ASP A 249 24.69 -15.97 -30.12
CA ASP A 249 23.69 -17.04 -30.14
C ASP A 249 22.44 -16.55 -29.40
N GLY A 250 21.28 -17.07 -29.78
CA GLY A 250 19.95 -16.63 -29.32
C GLY A 250 19.70 -16.85 -27.84
N VAL A 251 20.42 -16.12 -26.97
CA VAL A 251 20.24 -16.15 -25.53
C VAL A 251 19.17 -15.13 -25.15
N ILE A 252 18.07 -15.69 -24.67
CA ILE A 252 16.98 -14.99 -24.00
C ILE A 252 17.58 -14.22 -22.81
N PRO A 253 17.37 -12.89 -22.67
CA PRO A 253 17.82 -12.18 -21.48
C PRO A 253 17.11 -12.76 -20.24
N PRO A 254 17.82 -12.93 -19.12
CA PRO A 254 17.21 -13.45 -17.90
C PRO A 254 16.07 -12.53 -17.42
N PRO A 255 15.11 -13.07 -16.65
CA PRO A 255 14.04 -12.27 -16.08
C PRO A 255 14.60 -11.08 -15.28
N LEU A 256 13.90 -9.95 -15.34
CA LEU A 256 14.21 -8.78 -14.54
C LEU A 256 13.82 -9.05 -13.08
N ASP A 257 14.67 -9.78 -12.36
CA ASP A 257 14.48 -10.27 -10.98
C ASP A 257 14.46 -9.17 -9.88
N TRP A 258 14.40 -7.88 -10.23
CA TRP A 258 14.38 -6.79 -9.24
C TRP A 258 13.01 -6.56 -8.60
N LEU A 259 11.95 -7.22 -9.07
CA LEU A 259 10.58 -7.08 -8.54
C LEU A 259 10.13 -8.22 -7.61
N THR A 260 10.95 -9.25 -7.40
CA THR A 260 10.63 -10.41 -6.55
C THR A 260 11.50 -10.53 -5.29
N GLN A 261 12.46 -9.63 -5.07
CA GLN A 261 13.19 -9.60 -3.80
C GLN A 261 12.42 -8.79 -2.74
N PRO A 262 12.07 -9.37 -1.58
CA PRO A 262 11.67 -8.57 -0.44
C PRO A 262 12.85 -7.70 -0.02
N SER A 263 12.60 -6.40 0.19
CA SER A 263 13.59 -5.42 0.64
C SER A 263 14.36 -5.91 1.87
N SER A 264 15.53 -6.51 1.65
CA SER A 264 16.59 -6.58 2.64
C SER A 264 17.67 -5.58 2.23
N MET A 265 17.47 -4.32 2.61
CA MET A 265 18.55 -3.34 2.64
C MET A 265 18.94 -3.14 4.10
N ALA A 266 19.95 -3.91 4.53
CA ALA A 266 20.82 -3.53 5.62
C ALA A 266 21.54 -2.23 5.20
N PHE A 267 21.24 -1.13 5.87
CA PHE A 267 22.06 0.07 5.82
C PHE A 267 23.16 -0.07 6.87
N ASP A 268 24.34 -0.49 6.42
CA ASP A 268 25.58 -0.23 7.13
C ASP A 268 25.80 1.29 7.16
N ARG A 269 25.85 1.88 8.36
CA ARG A 269 26.21 3.28 8.56
C ARG A 269 27.71 3.39 8.85
N PRO A 270 28.39 4.44 8.36
CA PRO A 270 29.60 4.92 9.02
C PRO A 270 29.28 5.63 10.35
#